data_AF-A0A433HA86-F1
#
_entry.id   AF-A0A433HA86-F1
#
_cell.length_a   1.000
_cell.length_b   1.000
_cell.length_c   1.000
_cell.angle_alpha   90.00
_cell.angle_beta   90.00
_cell.angle_gamma   90.00
#
_symmetry.space_group_name_H-M   'P 1'
#
loop_
_entity.id
_entity.type
_entity.pdbx_description
1 polymer ?
#
loop_
_entity_poly.entity_id
_entity_poly.type
_entity_poly.pdbx_seq_one_letter_code
_entity_poly.pdbx_strand_id
1 'polypeptide(L)'
;MIFKKRKKNEEDNKQWYSLVVMTQEEVDEDKYSELSERIDAHVNNIGFTCNLIRKNTDLEQLISIDRHIETASDPCYFLIPINNDDVEREIKLMEKQHKWKKFFGYLRPVDYFEAMEHANLNWDTIIYSTDNPEGIIQYLNDHSM
;
A
#
# COMPACT_ATOMS: atom_id res chain seq x y z
N MET A 1 -11.27 30.01 24.13
CA MET A 1 -10.44 29.11 23.30
C MET A 1 -11.14 28.92 21.97
N ILE A 2 -10.56 29.43 20.88
CA ILE A 2 -11.12 29.27 19.53
C ILE A 2 -10.48 28.02 18.94
N PHE A 3 -11.23 26.91 18.90
CA PHE A 3 -10.86 25.75 18.10
C PHE A 3 -11.02 26.13 16.63
N LYS A 4 -9.94 26.55 15.98
CA LYS A 4 -9.89 26.63 14.52
C LYS A 4 -10.03 25.20 14.00
N LYS A 5 -11.21 24.85 13.47
CA LYS A 5 -11.35 23.69 12.57
C LYS A 5 -10.25 23.84 11.51
N ARG A 6 -9.30 22.90 11.46
CA ARG A 6 -8.38 22.79 10.33
C ARG A 6 -9.27 22.70 9.09
N LYS A 7 -9.11 23.64 8.15
CA LYS A 7 -9.67 23.46 6.81
C LYS A 7 -8.98 22.20 6.28
N LYS A 8 -9.76 21.14 6.07
CA LYS A 8 -9.29 19.99 5.29
C LYS A 8 -8.87 20.54 3.93
N ASN A 9 -7.62 20.35 3.55
CA ASN A 9 -7.20 20.64 2.18
C ASN A 9 -7.94 19.70 1.23
N GLU A 10 -8.08 20.05 -0.04
CA GLU A 10 -8.68 19.15 -1.05
C GLU A 10 -7.89 17.83 -1.16
N GLU A 11 -6.58 17.85 -0.87
CA GLU A 11 -5.73 16.67 -0.71
C GLU A 11 -6.15 15.74 0.45
N ASP A 12 -6.81 16.24 1.49
CA ASP A 12 -7.30 15.45 2.65
C ASP A 12 -8.58 14.65 2.34
N ASN A 13 -9.17 14.86 1.16
CA ASN A 13 -10.36 14.13 0.70
C ASN A 13 -10.04 13.13 -0.41
N LYS A 14 -8.81 13.10 -0.90
CA LYS A 14 -8.41 12.14 -1.92
C LYS A 14 -8.27 10.76 -1.30
N GLN A 15 -8.90 9.75 -1.90
CA GLN A 15 -8.64 8.35 -1.53
C GLN A 15 -7.23 7.97 -2.01
N TRP A 16 -6.40 7.56 -1.06
CA TRP A 16 -5.05 7.04 -1.32
C TRP A 16 -5.10 5.53 -1.46
N TYR A 17 -4.18 4.98 -2.26
CA TYR A 17 -4.11 3.56 -2.55
C TYR A 17 -2.70 3.01 -2.31
N SER A 18 -2.66 1.76 -1.89
CA SER A 18 -1.50 0.90 -1.93
C SER A 18 -1.52 0.14 -3.25
N LEU A 19 -0.43 0.23 -4.00
CA LEU A 19 -0.20 -0.57 -5.20
C LEU A 19 0.65 -1.76 -4.84
N VAL A 20 0.18 -2.96 -5.16
CA VAL A 20 0.96 -4.18 -4.99
C VAL A 20 1.24 -4.77 -6.36
N VAL A 21 2.51 -5.08 -6.60
CA VAL A 21 3.00 -5.73 -7.80
C VAL A 21 3.42 -7.14 -7.40
N MET A 22 2.65 -8.14 -7.83
CA MET A 22 2.95 -9.53 -7.57
C MET A 22 3.59 -10.18 -8.79
N THR A 23 4.75 -10.79 -8.61
CA THR A 23 5.49 -11.51 -9.66
C THR A 23 5.85 -12.92 -9.24
N GLN A 24 6.06 -13.83 -10.19
CA GLN A 24 6.49 -15.20 -9.85
C GLN A 24 7.92 -15.23 -9.34
N GLU A 25 8.78 -14.44 -9.98
CA GLU A 25 10.21 -14.32 -9.66
C GLU A 25 10.59 -12.89 -9.31
N GLU A 26 11.82 -12.73 -8.83
CA GLU A 26 12.36 -11.41 -8.50
C GLU A 26 12.52 -10.61 -9.79
N VAL A 27 11.96 -9.40 -9.80
CA VAL A 27 12.06 -8.49 -10.94
C VAL A 27 13.33 -7.67 -10.80
N ASP A 28 13.97 -7.39 -11.93
CA ASP A 28 15.09 -6.48 -12.02
C ASP A 28 14.72 -5.09 -11.46
N GLU A 29 15.59 -4.51 -10.64
CA GLU A 29 15.36 -3.22 -9.98
C GLU A 29 15.10 -2.10 -10.99
N ASP A 30 15.75 -2.13 -12.16
CA ASP A 30 15.56 -1.14 -13.22
C ASP A 30 14.12 -1.18 -13.76
N LYS A 31 13.58 -2.38 -13.98
CA LYS A 31 12.20 -2.55 -14.46
C LYS A 31 11.18 -2.08 -13.45
N TYR A 32 11.46 -2.28 -12.17
CA TYR A 32 10.59 -1.79 -11.11
C TYR A 32 10.63 -0.26 -11.02
N SER A 33 11.81 0.35 -11.15
CA SER A 33 11.96 1.80 -11.19
C SER A 33 11.18 2.41 -12.36
N GLU A 34 11.32 1.85 -13.57
CA GLU A 34 10.57 2.30 -14.74
C GLU A 34 9.05 2.22 -14.52
N LEU A 35 8.56 1.15 -13.89
CA LEU A 35 7.16 1.00 -13.55
C LEU A 35 6.69 2.05 -12.55
N SER A 36 7.46 2.28 -11.47
CA SER A 36 7.13 3.28 -10.45
C SER A 36 7.06 4.67 -11.06
N GLU A 37 8.09 5.07 -11.82
CA GLU A 37 8.14 6.36 -12.50
C GLU A 37 6.97 6.54 -13.47
N ARG A 38 6.64 5.48 -14.21
CA ARG A 38 5.52 5.50 -15.15
C ARG A 38 4.20 5.74 -14.45
N ILE A 39 3.96 5.10 -13.32
CA ILE A 39 2.70 5.25 -12.59
C ILE A 39 2.64 6.64 -11.93
N ASP A 40 3.71 7.07 -11.26
CA ASP A 40 3.80 8.39 -10.63
C ASP A 40 3.63 9.55 -11.64
N ALA A 41 4.04 9.34 -12.90
CA ALA A 41 3.83 10.32 -13.97
C ALA A 41 2.36 10.50 -14.38
N HIS A 42 1.49 9.52 -14.10
CA HIS A 42 0.09 9.52 -14.56
C HIS A 42 -0.94 9.60 -13.43
N VAL A 43 -0.57 9.28 -12.19
CA VAL A 43 -1.46 9.29 -11.03
C VAL A 43 -0.75 9.85 -9.80
N ASN A 44 -1.50 10.54 -8.93
CA ASN A 44 -0.97 11.18 -7.71
C ASN A 44 -1.73 10.78 -6.44
N ASN A 45 -2.21 9.54 -6.36
CA ASN A 45 -2.90 8.97 -5.18
C ASN A 45 -2.36 7.60 -4.76
N ILE A 46 -1.13 7.27 -5.14
CA ILE A 46 -0.44 6.10 -4.59
C ILE A 46 0.39 6.57 -3.40
N GLY A 47 0.08 6.01 -2.23
CA GLY A 47 0.75 6.35 -0.97
C GLY A 47 1.72 5.26 -0.50
N PHE A 48 1.62 4.06 -1.08
CA PHE A 48 2.44 2.92 -0.70
C PHE A 48 2.56 1.96 -1.90
N THR A 49 3.77 1.45 -2.14
CA THR A 49 4.00 0.45 -3.18
C THR A 49 4.75 -0.73 -2.57
N CYS A 50 4.30 -1.94 -2.89
CA CYS A 50 4.88 -3.19 -2.40
C CYS A 50 5.12 -4.15 -3.56
N ASN A 51 6.30 -4.77 -3.58
CA ASN A 51 6.62 -5.88 -4.46
C ASN A 51 6.46 -7.19 -3.70
N LEU A 52 5.68 -8.10 -4.26
CA LEU A 52 5.42 -9.40 -3.67
C LEU A 52 5.88 -10.50 -4.63
N ILE A 53 6.79 -11.35 -4.19
CA ILE A 53 7.26 -12.48 -4.99
C ILE A 53 6.48 -13.73 -4.58
N ARG A 54 5.68 -14.26 -5.50
CA ARG A 54 4.76 -15.37 -5.26
C ARG A 54 5.47 -16.60 -4.67
N LYS A 55 6.66 -16.94 -5.21
CA LYS A 55 7.46 -18.08 -4.73
C LYS A 55 7.95 -17.95 -3.29
N ASN A 56 8.05 -16.72 -2.78
CA ASN A 56 8.53 -16.40 -1.43
C ASN A 56 7.38 -16.05 -0.47
N THR A 57 6.14 -16.01 -0.96
CA THR A 57 4.97 -15.63 -0.16
C THR A 57 4.40 -16.86 0.53
N ASP A 58 4.00 -16.71 1.79
CA ASP A 58 3.38 -17.80 2.55
C ASP A 58 2.06 -18.27 1.90
N LEU A 59 1.78 -19.57 2.01
CA LEU A 59 0.61 -20.18 1.37
C LEU A 59 -0.72 -19.59 1.88
N GLU A 60 -0.85 -19.29 3.17
CA GLU A 60 -2.08 -18.72 3.72
C GLU A 60 -2.32 -17.32 3.15
N GLN A 61 -1.26 -16.53 3.02
CA GLN A 61 -1.30 -15.20 2.42
C GLN A 61 -1.66 -15.27 0.93
N LEU A 62 -1.04 -16.18 0.17
CA LEU A 62 -1.38 -16.40 -1.25
C LEU A 62 -2.85 -16.79 -1.42
N ILE A 63 -3.37 -17.69 -0.58
CA ILE A 63 -4.78 -18.08 -0.61
C ILE A 63 -5.68 -16.87 -0.34
N SER A 64 -5.30 -15.97 0.56
CA SER A 64 -6.07 -14.76 0.85
C SER A 64 -6.10 -13.81 -0.34
N ILE A 65 -4.94 -13.57 -0.96
CA ILE A 65 -4.81 -12.71 -2.16
C ILE A 65 -5.58 -13.32 -3.34
N ASP A 66 -5.38 -14.60 -3.62
CA ASP A 66 -5.98 -15.32 -4.76
C ASP A 66 -7.52 -15.38 -4.71
N ARG A 67 -8.13 -15.18 -3.53
CA ARG A 67 -9.59 -15.08 -3.39
C ARG A 67 -10.15 -13.74 -3.89
N HIS A 68 -9.31 -12.71 -3.97
CA HIS A 68 -9.74 -11.34 -4.23
C HIS A 68 -9.22 -10.76 -5.54
N ILE A 69 -8.21 -11.41 -6.17
CA ILE A 69 -7.71 -11.01 -7.48
C ILE A 69 -8.44 -11.78 -8.60
N GLU A 70 -8.68 -11.09 -9.71
CA GLU A 70 -9.37 -11.65 -10.88
C GLU A 70 -8.43 -12.34 -11.87
N THR A 71 -7.12 -12.14 -11.71
CA THR A 71 -6.09 -12.66 -12.62
C THR A 71 -4.94 -13.30 -11.86
N ALA A 72 -4.43 -14.41 -12.38
CA ALA A 72 -3.23 -15.10 -11.91
C ALA A 72 -2.03 -14.87 -12.84
N SER A 73 -2.08 -13.82 -13.66
CA SER A 73 -1.00 -13.42 -14.56
C SER A 73 0.29 -13.06 -13.81
N ASP A 74 1.39 -13.00 -14.56
CA ASP A 74 2.71 -12.61 -14.08
C ASP A 74 3.30 -11.54 -15.02
N PRO A 75 3.44 -10.28 -14.59
CA PRO A 75 3.06 -9.73 -13.28
C PRO A 75 1.54 -9.57 -13.10
N CYS A 76 1.09 -9.51 -11.85
CA CYS A 76 -0.26 -9.13 -11.44
C CYS A 76 -0.19 -7.88 -10.57
N TYR A 77 -1.04 -6.89 -10.86
CA TYR A 77 -1.14 -5.63 -10.15
C TYR A 77 -2.46 -5.55 -9.41
N PHE A 78 -2.47 -5.00 -8.20
CA PHE A 78 -3.71 -4.77 -7.49
C PHE A 78 -3.64 -3.58 -6.53
N LEU A 79 -4.83 -3.01 -6.26
CA LEU A 79 -5.01 -1.82 -5.44
C LEU A 79 -5.75 -2.15 -4.15
N ILE A 80 -5.25 -1.58 -3.07
CA ILE A 80 -5.85 -1.62 -1.74
C ILE A 80 -6.05 -0.17 -1.29
N PRO A 81 -7.25 0.25 -0.82
CA PRO A 81 -7.45 1.60 -0.32
C PRO A 81 -6.73 1.77 1.02
N ILE A 82 -5.95 2.85 1.14
CA ILE A 82 -5.29 3.21 2.38
C ILE A 82 -6.31 3.77 3.35
N ASN A 83 -6.44 3.11 4.51
CA ASN A 83 -7.20 3.62 5.63
C ASN A 83 -6.25 4.26 6.65
N ASN A 84 -6.21 5.59 6.68
CA ASN A 84 -5.34 6.34 7.59
C ASN A 84 -5.62 6.06 9.07
N ASP A 85 -6.86 5.73 9.44
CA ASP A 85 -7.20 5.37 10.82
C ASP A 85 -6.57 4.03 11.21
N ASP A 86 -6.42 3.11 10.25
CA ASP A 86 -5.78 1.81 10.46
C ASP A 86 -4.27 1.95 10.57
N VAL A 87 -3.67 2.80 9.72
CA VAL A 87 -2.24 3.15 9.81
C VAL A 87 -1.91 3.80 11.14
N GLU A 88 -2.70 4.80 11.58
CA GLU A 88 -2.47 5.46 12.87
C GLU A 88 -2.64 4.48 14.05
N ARG A 89 -3.61 3.57 13.94
CA ARG A 89 -3.85 2.52 14.93
C ARG A 89 -2.67 1.55 15.03
N GLU A 90 -2.15 1.04 13.92
CA GLU A 90 -1.00 0.13 13.93
C GLU A 90 0.27 0.80 14.44
N ILE A 91 0.54 2.05 14.04
CA ILE A 91 1.66 2.82 14.59
C ILE A 91 1.53 2.95 16.11
N LYS A 92 0.35 3.32 16.62
CA LYS A 92 0.11 3.43 18.08
C LYS A 92 0.25 2.07 18.78
N LEU A 93 -0.14 0.97 18.15
CA LEU A 93 0.01 -0.37 18.71
C LEU A 93 1.49 -0.76 18.80
N MET A 94 2.25 -0.59 17.72
CA MET A 94 3.71 -0.80 17.68
C MET A 94 4.41 0.01 18.78
N GLU A 95 4.09 1.30 18.88
CA GLU A 95 4.67 2.18 19.91
C GLU A 95 4.36 1.72 21.34
N LYS A 96 3.15 1.20 21.58
CA LYS A 96 2.75 0.65 22.89
C LYS A 96 3.47 -0.66 23.20
N GLN A 97 3.60 -1.55 22.22
CA GLN A 97 4.33 -2.81 22.37
C GLN A 97 5.82 -2.55 22.64
N HIS A 98 6.37 -1.52 22.01
CA HIS A 98 7.76 -1.09 22.16
C HIS A 98 7.91 0.11 23.10
N LYS A 99 7.04 0.26 24.11
CA LYS A 99 7.03 1.44 25.02
C LYS A 99 8.39 1.80 25.60
N TRP A 100 9.23 0.82 25.92
CA TRP A 100 10.57 1.05 26.46
C TRP A 100 11.54 1.55 25.39
N LYS A 101 11.51 0.97 24.18
CA LYS A 101 12.29 1.49 23.05
C LYS A 101 11.85 2.91 22.74
N LYS A 102 10.55 3.19 22.72
CA LYS A 102 10.01 4.54 22.54
C LYS A 102 10.51 5.51 23.61
N PHE A 103 10.42 5.13 24.88
CA PHE A 103 10.85 5.95 26.00
C PHE A 103 12.33 6.32 25.93
N PHE A 104 13.19 5.39 25.51
CA PHE A 104 14.62 5.64 25.35
C PHE A 104 15.02 6.15 23.95
N GLY A 105 14.06 6.41 23.06
CA GLY A 105 14.33 6.91 21.70
C GLY A 105 15.01 5.89 20.77
N TYR A 106 14.82 4.59 21.03
CA TYR A 106 15.40 3.49 20.25
C TYR A 106 14.46 2.90 19.19
N LEU A 107 13.31 3.52 18.94
CA LEU A 107 12.50 3.16 17.78
C LEU A 107 13.21 3.60 16.51
N ARG A 108 13.40 2.65 15.59
CA ARG A 108 14.05 2.86 14.32
C ARG A 108 12.99 3.08 13.24
N PRO A 109 13.34 3.74 12.11
CA PRO A 109 12.43 3.89 10.98
C PRO A 109 11.80 2.56 10.52
N VAL A 110 12.58 1.47 10.53
CA VAL A 110 12.10 0.12 10.16
C VAL A 110 10.91 -0.34 11.01
N ASP A 111 10.88 -0.01 12.30
CA ASP A 111 9.77 -0.42 13.18
C ASP A 111 8.45 0.29 12.77
N TYR A 112 8.54 1.50 12.20
CA TYR A 112 7.37 2.21 11.66
C TYR A 112 6.98 1.70 10.27
N PHE A 113 7.96 1.38 9.42
CA PHE A 113 7.69 0.80 8.10
C PHE A 113 6.95 -0.53 8.21
N GLU A 114 7.36 -1.42 9.12
CA GLU A 114 6.67 -2.69 9.38
C GLU A 114 5.21 -2.46 9.81
N ALA A 115 4.96 -1.50 10.70
CA ALA A 115 3.60 -1.15 11.13
C ALA A 115 2.74 -0.56 9.98
N MET A 116 3.36 0.27 9.13
CA MET A 116 2.69 0.83 7.96
C MET A 116 2.38 -0.24 6.91
N GLU A 117 3.33 -1.14 6.64
CA GLU A 117 3.13 -2.26 5.72
C GLU A 117 1.97 -3.15 6.19
N HIS A 118 1.93 -3.51 7.47
CA HIS A 118 0.83 -4.30 8.03
C HIS A 118 -0.54 -3.61 7.88
N ALA A 119 -0.61 -2.30 8.07
CA ALA A 119 -1.85 -1.54 7.89
C ALA A 119 -2.27 -1.37 6.42
N ASN A 120 -1.30 -1.23 5.52
CA ASN A 120 -1.53 -0.98 4.09
C ASN A 120 -1.81 -2.26 3.29
N LEU A 121 -1.40 -3.42 3.78
CA LEU A 121 -1.55 -4.72 3.09
C LEU A 121 -2.73 -5.53 3.62
N ASN A 122 -3.92 -4.92 3.66
CA ASN A 122 -5.16 -5.63 3.98
C ASN A 122 -5.77 -6.28 2.72
N TRP A 123 -5.48 -7.56 2.49
CA TRP A 123 -5.89 -8.30 1.30
C TRP A 123 -7.41 -8.40 1.11
N ASP A 124 -8.18 -8.39 2.19
CA ASP A 124 -9.65 -8.45 2.13
C ASP A 124 -10.26 -7.15 1.56
N THR A 125 -9.45 -6.11 1.40
CA THR A 125 -9.86 -4.81 0.86
C THR A 125 -9.29 -4.54 -0.53
N ILE A 126 -8.77 -5.56 -1.23
CA ILE A 126 -8.41 -5.41 -2.64
C ILE A 126 -9.67 -5.01 -3.44
N ILE A 127 -9.58 -3.89 -4.16
CA ILE A 127 -10.72 -3.32 -4.91
C ILE A 127 -10.59 -3.46 -6.42
N TYR A 128 -9.37 -3.68 -6.90
CA TYR A 128 -9.08 -3.76 -8.31
C TYR A 128 -7.81 -4.56 -8.54
N SER A 129 -7.81 -5.40 -9.56
CA SER A 129 -6.65 -6.16 -10.00
C SER A 129 -6.59 -6.22 -11.52
N THR A 130 -5.38 -6.25 -12.08
CA THR A 130 -5.14 -6.29 -13.52
C THR A 130 -3.78 -6.93 -13.79
N ASP A 131 -3.59 -7.47 -14.98
CA ASP A 131 -2.29 -7.96 -15.45
C ASP A 131 -1.53 -6.92 -16.28
N ASN A 132 -2.10 -5.72 -16.40
CA ASN A 132 -1.57 -4.64 -17.20
C ASN A 132 -1.51 -3.31 -16.41
N PRO A 133 -0.36 -2.63 -16.32
CA PRO A 133 -0.20 -1.43 -15.50
C PRO A 133 -1.06 -0.25 -15.97
N GLU A 134 -1.39 -0.14 -17.25
CA GLU A 134 -2.31 0.88 -17.76
C GLU A 134 -3.73 0.70 -17.19
N GLY A 135 -4.12 -0.52 -16.83
CA GLY A 135 -5.39 -0.76 -16.13
C GLY A 135 -5.43 -0.08 -14.76
N ILE A 136 -4.33 -0.13 -14.01
CA ILE A 136 -4.19 0.59 -12.73
C ILE A 136 -4.32 2.09 -12.94
N ILE A 137 -3.56 2.63 -13.90
CA ILE A 137 -3.55 4.06 -14.22
C ILE A 137 -4.95 4.53 -14.62
N GLN A 138 -5.64 3.77 -15.47
CA GLN A 138 -6.98 4.08 -15.90
C GLN A 138 -7.97 4.03 -14.73
N TYR A 139 -7.94 2.96 -13.94
CA TYR A 139 -8.81 2.81 -12.78
C TYR A 139 -8.66 3.99 -11.80
N LEU A 140 -7.42 4.34 -11.47
CA LEU A 140 -7.13 5.44 -10.55
C LEU A 140 -7.60 6.78 -11.12
N ASN A 141 -7.41 7.04 -12.41
CA ASN A 141 -7.89 8.28 -13.05
C ASN A 141 -9.43 8.37 -13.04
N ASP A 142 -10.12 7.27 -13.32
CA ASP A 142 -11.58 7.20 -13.33
C ASP A 142 -12.19 7.38 -11.92
N HIS A 143 -11.45 7.01 -10.87
CA HIS A 143 -11.87 7.06 -9.47
C HIS A 143 -11.13 8.13 -8.63
N SER A 144 -10.52 9.12 -9.29
CA SER A 144 -9.82 10.25 -8.63
C SER A 144 -10.74 11.45 -8.32
N MET A 145 -12.06 11.32 -8.48
CA MET A 145 -13.05 12.38 -8.19
C MET A 145 -13.54 12.39 -6.74
#